data_AF-A0A242LMN7-F1
#
_entry.id   AF-A0A242LMN7-F1
#
_cell.length_a   1.000
_cell.length_b   1.000
_cell.length_c   1.000
_cell.angle_alpha   90.00
_cell.angle_beta   90.00
_cell.angle_gamma   90.00
#
_symmetry.space_group_name_H-M   'P 1'
#
loop_
_entity.id
_entity.type
_entity.pdbx_description
1 polymer ?
#
loop_
_entity_poly.entity_id
_entity_poly.type
_entity_poly.pdbx_seq_one_letter_code
_entity_poly.pdbx_strand_id
1 'polypeptide(L)'
;MEKNSFFQQGTMQMLSEGLLDGTITLKELMIHGDTGIGTGEGIDGELIILNGKGFKVNHKGEGIPLENAFKITFADVHFENYEKIDNVSSI
;
A
#
# COMPACT_ATOMS: atom_id res chain seq x y z
N MET A 1 -14.11 8.47 -7.80
CA MET A 1 -13.93 7.22 -7.05
C MET A 1 -14.87 7.26 -5.86
N GLU A 2 -15.43 6.12 -5.47
CA GLU A 2 -16.25 6.05 -4.25
C GLU A 2 -15.40 6.35 -3.02
N LYS A 3 -15.99 7.02 -2.02
CA LYS A 3 -15.29 7.48 -0.81
C LYS A 3 -14.74 6.35 0.07
N ASN A 4 -15.12 5.09 -0.18
CA ASN A 4 -14.72 3.91 0.60
C ASN A 4 -14.11 2.81 -0.31
N SER A 5 -13.45 3.19 -1.40
CA SER A 5 -12.82 2.19 -2.27
C SER A 5 -11.48 1.72 -1.69
N PHE A 6 -11.39 0.43 -1.39
CA PHE A 6 -10.16 -0.28 -1.07
C PHE A 6 -9.51 -0.77 -2.36
N PHE A 7 -8.23 -0.45 -2.56
CA PHE A 7 -7.42 -0.96 -3.66
C PHE A 7 -6.31 -1.84 -3.12
N GLN A 8 -6.17 -3.01 -3.72
CA GLN A 8 -5.10 -3.96 -3.39
C GLN A 8 -4.32 -4.30 -4.66
N GLN A 9 -3.00 -4.15 -4.56
CA GLN A 9 -2.04 -4.68 -5.51
C GLN A 9 -1.61 -6.08 -5.07
N GLY A 10 -1.73 -7.06 -5.97
CA GLY A 10 -1.33 -8.44 -5.70
C GLY A 10 -2.31 -9.16 -4.75
N THR A 11 -1.92 -10.35 -4.29
CA THR A 11 -2.68 -11.10 -3.28
C THR A 11 -1.74 -11.68 -2.23
N MET A 12 -2.27 -11.95 -1.03
CA MET A 12 -1.50 -12.62 0.01
C MET A 12 -1.02 -14.02 -0.43
N GLN A 13 -1.77 -14.68 -1.30
CA GLN A 13 -1.39 -15.98 -1.85
C GLN A 13 -0.14 -15.87 -2.75
N MET A 14 0.00 -14.80 -3.53
CA MET A 14 1.21 -14.55 -4.32
C MET A 14 2.47 -14.50 -3.44
N LEU A 15 2.38 -13.84 -2.28
CA LEU A 15 3.48 -13.82 -1.31
C LEU A 15 3.80 -15.21 -0.77
N SER A 16 2.76 -15.98 -0.41
CA SER A 16 2.92 -17.37 0.07
C SER A 16 3.53 -18.31 -0.97
N GLU A 17 3.30 -18.04 -2.25
CA GLU A 17 3.83 -18.83 -3.37
C GLU A 17 5.20 -18.32 -3.87
N GLY A 18 5.72 -17.23 -3.30
CA GLY A 18 7.01 -16.66 -3.69
C GLY A 18 6.98 -15.90 -5.04
N LEU A 19 5.81 -15.43 -5.47
CA LEU A 19 5.66 -14.57 -6.64
C LEU A 19 5.97 -13.12 -6.24
N LEU A 20 7.27 -12.78 -6.19
CA LEU A 20 7.77 -11.58 -5.52
C LEU A 20 8.12 -10.41 -6.46
N ASP A 21 7.86 -10.52 -7.75
CA ASP A 21 8.15 -9.46 -8.71
C ASP A 21 7.32 -8.20 -8.43
N GLY A 22 7.93 -7.02 -8.59
CA GLY A 22 7.26 -5.74 -8.42
C GLY A 22 6.52 -5.33 -9.70
N THR A 23 5.21 -5.49 -9.72
CA THR A 23 4.42 -5.32 -10.96
C THR A 23 3.94 -3.89 -11.19
N ILE A 24 3.90 -3.04 -10.16
CA ILE A 24 3.57 -1.62 -10.28
C ILE A 24 4.60 -0.75 -9.56
N THR A 25 4.64 0.53 -9.91
CA THR A 25 5.42 1.56 -9.23
C THR A 25 4.64 2.24 -8.12
N LEU A 26 5.35 2.89 -7.19
CA LEU A 26 4.75 3.72 -6.15
C LEU A 26 3.86 4.82 -6.75
N LYS A 27 4.30 5.43 -7.85
CA LYS A 27 3.52 6.43 -8.58
C LYS A 27 2.16 5.89 -9.05
N GLU A 28 2.13 4.67 -9.59
CA GLU A 28 0.90 4.03 -10.05
C GLU A 28 0.00 3.67 -8.86
N LEU A 29 0.57 3.12 -7.78
CA LEU A 29 -0.17 2.80 -6.56
C LEU A 29 -0.85 4.04 -5.96
N MET A 30 -0.17 5.19 -5.93
CA MET A 30 -0.70 6.43 -5.35
C MET A 30 -1.90 7.03 -6.11
N ILE A 31 -2.22 6.54 -7.32
CA ILE A 31 -3.48 6.92 -8.01
C ILE A 31 -4.68 6.34 -7.26
N HIS A 32 -4.48 5.27 -6.49
CA HIS A 32 -5.54 4.51 -5.84
C HIS A 32 -5.72 4.81 -4.35
N GLY A 33 -4.79 5.52 -3.72
CA GLY A 33 -4.88 5.89 -2.31
C GLY A 33 -3.72 6.74 -1.82
N ASP A 34 -3.91 7.37 -0.68
CA ASP A 34 -2.93 8.22 0.01
C ASP A 34 -2.47 7.64 1.35
N THR A 35 -3.04 6.51 1.76
CA THR A 35 -2.77 5.82 3.03
C THR A 35 -2.85 4.31 2.86
N GLY A 36 -1.86 3.58 3.39
CA GLY A 36 -1.80 2.13 3.23
C GLY A 36 -0.50 1.47 3.68
N ILE A 37 -0.39 0.16 3.42
CA ILE A 37 0.73 -0.70 3.81
C ILE A 37 1.07 -1.72 2.71
N GLY A 38 2.26 -2.30 2.73
CA GLY A 38 2.66 -3.33 1.76
C GLY A 38 4.13 -3.74 1.84
N THR A 39 4.69 -4.20 0.73
CA THR A 39 6.12 -4.51 0.59
C THR A 39 6.64 -4.23 -0.82
N GLY A 40 7.94 -3.94 -0.90
CA GLY A 40 8.65 -3.79 -2.18
C GLY A 40 8.89 -5.11 -2.90
N GLU A 41 9.35 -4.99 -4.15
CA GLU A 41 9.88 -6.10 -4.95
C GLU A 41 10.84 -6.99 -4.15
N GLY A 42 10.68 -8.31 -4.25
CA GLY A 42 11.53 -9.26 -3.53
C GLY A 42 11.34 -9.29 -2.02
N ILE A 43 10.24 -8.72 -1.49
CA ILE A 43 10.03 -8.48 -0.06
C ILE A 43 11.08 -7.50 0.50
N ASP A 44 11.41 -6.45 -0.27
CA ASP A 44 12.34 -5.40 0.18
C ASP A 44 11.66 -4.47 1.19
N GLY A 45 11.61 -4.94 2.44
CA GLY A 45 11.14 -4.20 3.61
C GLY A 45 9.65 -3.89 3.62
N GLU A 46 9.23 -3.19 4.68
CA GLU A 46 7.82 -2.85 4.87
C GLU A 46 7.53 -1.49 4.24
N LEU A 47 6.53 -1.45 3.35
CA LEU A 47 6.01 -0.21 2.77
C LEU A 47 4.96 0.39 3.70
N ILE A 48 5.10 1.67 3.98
CA ILE A 48 4.08 2.50 4.64
C ILE A 48 3.79 3.69 3.74
N ILE A 49 2.50 3.95 3.48
CA ILE A 49 2.04 5.15 2.79
C ILE A 49 1.26 5.99 3.79
N LEU A 50 1.70 7.24 3.97
CA LEU A 50 1.11 8.18 4.91
C LEU A 50 1.02 9.57 4.27
N ASN A 51 -0.18 10.14 4.23
CA ASN A 51 -0.44 11.46 3.64
C ASN A 51 0.12 11.61 2.22
N GLY A 52 -0.06 10.59 1.37
CA GLY A 52 0.40 10.57 -0.01
C GLY A 52 1.92 10.48 -0.16
N LYS A 53 2.64 10.03 0.87
CA LYS A 53 4.09 9.82 0.84
C LYS A 53 4.43 8.37 1.19
N GLY A 54 5.27 7.74 0.37
CA GLY A 54 5.74 6.38 0.59
C GLY A 54 7.05 6.34 1.39
N PHE A 55 7.13 5.39 2.30
CA PHE A 55 8.31 5.10 3.12
C PHE A 55 8.55 3.60 3.15
N LYS A 56 9.82 3.18 3.15
CA LYS A 56 10.22 1.80 3.44
C LYS A 56 10.85 1.73 4.82
N VAL A 57 10.42 0.79 5.65
CA VAL A 57 11.14 0.38 6.85
C VAL A 57 11.99 -0.84 6.51
N ASN A 58 13.31 -0.73 6.64
CA ASN A 58 14.22 -1.82 6.35
C ASN A 58 14.47 -2.72 7.58
N HIS A 59 15.26 -3.79 7.41
CA HIS A 59 15.63 -4.73 8.49
C HIS A 59 16.39 -4.09 9.67
N LYS A 60 16.88 -2.85 9.53
CA LYS A 60 17.53 -2.08 10.60
C LYS A 60 16.55 -1.19 11.36
N GLY A 61 15.29 -1.14 10.94
CA GLY A 61 14.27 -0.26 11.50
C GLY A 61 14.36 1.19 10.98
N GLU A 62 15.09 1.44 9.90
CA GLU A 62 15.24 2.78 9.32
C GLU A 62 14.08 3.08 8.38
N GLY A 63 13.36 4.18 8.62
CA GLY A 63 12.33 4.70 7.72
C GLY A 63 12.95 5.55 6.60
N ILE A 64 12.90 5.04 5.38
CA ILE A 64 13.53 5.64 4.20
C ILE A 64 12.44 6.17 3.27
N PRO A 65 12.43 7.46 2.90
CA PRO A 65 11.52 7.99 1.88
C PRO A 65 11.72 7.28 0.54
N LEU A 66 10.62 6.97 -0.13
CA LEU A 66 10.65 6.25 -1.40
C LEU A 66 10.50 7.20 -2.59
N GLU A 67 11.20 6.86 -3.68
CA GLU A 67 11.00 7.49 -4.97
C GLU A 67 9.79 6.89 -5.70
N ASN A 68 9.21 7.68 -6.61
CA ASN A 68 8.08 7.28 -7.45
C ASN A 68 8.30 5.99 -8.24
N ALA A 69 9.56 5.64 -8.55
CA ALA A 69 9.94 4.47 -9.31
C ALA A 69 10.02 3.17 -8.48
N PHE A 70 9.90 3.26 -7.15
CA PHE A 70 9.95 2.08 -6.27
C PHE A 70 8.89 1.05 -6.67
N LYS A 71 9.29 -0.21 -6.80
CA LYS A 71 8.47 -1.30 -7.30
C LYS A 71 7.81 -2.06 -6.15
N ILE A 72 6.53 -2.37 -6.31
CA ILE A 72 5.67 -2.94 -5.28
C ILE A 72 5.18 -4.31 -5.72
N THR A 73 5.39 -5.30 -4.85
CA THR A 73 4.85 -6.67 -5.02
C THR A 73 3.42 -6.74 -4.52
N PHE A 74 3.20 -6.25 -3.30
CA PHE A 74 1.91 -6.29 -2.62
C PHE A 74 1.69 -4.99 -1.85
N ALA A 75 0.49 -4.43 -1.93
CA ALA A 75 0.09 -3.30 -1.12
C ALA A 75 -1.43 -3.14 -1.04
N ASP A 76 -1.89 -2.64 0.08
CA ASP A 76 -3.27 -2.26 0.35
C ASP A 76 -3.32 -0.75 0.57
N VAL A 77 -4.12 -0.03 -0.22
CA VAL A 77 -4.27 1.43 -0.12
C VAL A 77 -5.72 1.87 -0.23
N HIS A 78 -6.00 3.02 0.36
CA HIS A 78 -7.25 3.73 0.23
C HIS A 78 -6.97 5.24 0.35
N PHE A 79 -7.99 6.06 0.07
CA PHE A 79 -7.97 7.47 0.45
C PHE A 79 -8.50 7.59 1.87
N GLU A 80 -7.66 8.07 2.79
CA GLU A 80 -8.01 8.18 4.20
C GLU A 80 -9.16 9.19 4.38
N ASN A 81 -10.29 8.70 4.85
CA ASN A 81 -11.44 9.49 5.26
C ASN A 81 -12.24 8.69 6.29
N TYR A 82 -11.60 8.36 7.42
CA TYR A 82 -12.24 7.58 8.47
C TYR A 82 -13.49 8.30 8.99
N GLU A 83 -14.63 7.63 8.85
CA GLU A 83 -15.89 8.05 9.43
C GLU A 83 -16.38 6.93 10.35
N LYS A 84 -16.61 7.26 11.62
CA LYS A 84 -17.13 6.28 12.58
C LYS A 84 -18.57 5.92 12.19
N ILE A 85 -18.79 4.66 11.83
CA ILE A 85 -20.14 4.17 11.54
C ILE A 85 -20.81 3.84 12.88
N ASP A 86 -21.62 4.78 13.37
CA ASP A 86 -22.34 4.64 14.64
C ASP A 86 -23.70 3.91 14.48
N ASN A 87 -24.22 3.72 13.25
CA ASN A 87 -25.44 2.96 12.98
C ASN A 87 -25.44 2.28 11.59
N VAL A 88 -25.80 0.99 11.56
CA VAL A 88 -25.81 0.11 10.37
C VAL A 88 -26.84 0.52 9.31
N SER A 89 -27.79 1.41 9.65
CA SER A 89 -28.83 1.91 8.72
C SER A 89 -28.35 2.98 7.73
N SER A 90 -27.05 3.28 7.69
CA SER A 90 -26.49 4.43 6.96
C SER A 90 -25.57 4.03 5.79
N ILE A 91 -25.64 2.77 5.36
CA ILE A 91 -24.93 2.22 4.18
C ILE A 91 -25.92 2.09 3.03
#